data_AF-A0A8T0DRL2-F1
#
_entry.id   AF-A0A8T0DRL2-F1
#
_cell.length_a   1.000
_cell.length_b   1.000
_cell.length_c   1.000
_cell.angle_alpha   90.00
_cell.angle_beta   90.00
_cell.angle_gamma   90.00
#
_symmetry.space_group_name_H-M   'P 1'
#
loop_
_entity.id
_entity.type
_entity.pdbx_description
1 polymer ?
#
loop_
_entity_poly.entity_id
_entity_poly.type
_entity_poly.pdbx_seq_one_letter_code
_entity_poly.pdbx_strand_id
1 'polypeptide(L)'
;MSAVSDDEIIKRKLLVEGESGNDDRRLTLLLKNYLRWVASDDVGDVGFETFQALIGSVNQCENAMEQSALVLSMNQEQLNQYSELFKKISQFVFIINLFALETDMENAKVRMDECKEELRTAKIIRKNRREYDSLAKIIAEHPERDVTLEKCQKLKSQLQRLQELDKEYDRKIALRKKQFHLFLFALNSLQKVIEEDESSSPVATEDPVTNLPDDASTEEGTRMDTN
;
A
#
# COMPACT_ATOMS: atom_id res chain seq x y z
N MET A 1 33.52 -13.68 -52.15
CA MET A 1 34.99 -13.63 -52.04
C MET A 1 35.35 -12.24 -51.54
N SER A 2 35.48 -12.10 -50.23
CA SER A 2 35.88 -10.83 -49.60
C SER A 2 37.35 -10.62 -49.89
N ALA A 3 37.69 -9.54 -50.60
CA ALA A 3 39.07 -9.13 -50.77
C ALA A 3 39.68 -8.97 -49.37
N VAL A 4 40.72 -9.75 -49.08
CA VAL A 4 41.51 -9.61 -47.87
C VAL A 4 42.01 -8.16 -47.87
N SER A 5 41.55 -7.36 -46.90
CA SER A 5 41.92 -5.94 -46.80
C SER A 5 43.44 -5.82 -46.73
N ASP A 6 44.02 -4.86 -47.44
CA ASP A 6 45.48 -4.66 -47.49
C ASP A 6 46.10 -4.58 -46.08
N ASP A 7 45.36 -4.09 -45.09
CA ASP A 7 45.76 -4.08 -43.68
C ASP A 7 45.94 -5.48 -43.07
N GLU A 8 45.10 -6.45 -43.45
CA GLU A 8 45.27 -7.84 -43.02
C GLU A 8 46.46 -8.50 -43.73
N ILE A 9 46.74 -8.11 -44.97
CA ILE A 9 47.92 -8.57 -45.72
C ILE A 9 49.18 -7.99 -45.07
N ILE A 10 49.18 -6.70 -44.75
CA ILE A 10 50.29 -6.01 -44.08
C ILE A 10 50.51 -6.61 -42.68
N LYS A 11 49.46 -6.85 -41.88
CA LYS A 11 49.58 -7.52 -40.58
C LYS A 11 50.14 -8.92 -40.70
N ARG A 12 49.66 -9.75 -41.64
CA ARG A 12 50.23 -11.09 -41.88
C ARG A 12 51.69 -11.01 -42.32
N LYS A 13 52.03 -10.06 -43.19
CA LYS A 13 53.40 -9.89 -43.68
C LYS A 13 54.34 -9.45 -42.57
N LEU A 14 53.94 -8.51 -41.72
CA LEU A 14 54.70 -8.09 -40.53
C LEU A 14 54.84 -9.21 -39.49
N LEU A 15 53.83 -10.06 -39.33
CA LEU A 15 53.88 -11.22 -38.43
C LEU A 15 54.78 -12.35 -38.95
N VAL A 16 54.86 -12.53 -40.27
CA VAL A 16 55.68 -13.57 -40.92
C VAL A 16 57.13 -13.11 -41.14
N GLU A 17 57.34 -11.85 -41.51
CA GLU A 17 58.67 -11.27 -41.78
C GLU A 17 59.29 -10.56 -40.55
N GLY A 18 58.55 -10.44 -39.45
CA GLY A 18 58.99 -9.79 -38.21
C GLY A 18 60.28 -10.42 -37.67
N GLU A 19 61.37 -9.63 -37.72
CA GLU A 19 62.78 -9.98 -37.42
C GLU A 19 63.41 -11.16 -38.18
N SER A 20 62.67 -12.24 -38.45
CA SER A 20 63.19 -13.45 -39.08
C SER A 20 63.79 -13.21 -40.48
N GLY A 21 63.26 -12.24 -41.24
CA GLY A 21 63.81 -11.88 -42.56
C GLY A 21 65.18 -11.19 -42.50
N ASN A 22 65.51 -10.55 -41.37
CA ASN A 22 66.83 -9.95 -41.17
C ASN A 22 67.88 -11.01 -40.79
N ASP A 23 67.50 -12.04 -40.05
CA ASP A 23 68.40 -13.12 -39.65
C ASP A 23 68.78 -14.01 -40.84
N ASP A 24 67.83 -14.34 -41.72
CA ASP A 24 68.12 -15.07 -42.96
C ASP A 24 69.13 -14.31 -43.86
N ARG A 25 68.99 -12.98 -43.93
CA ARG A 25 69.94 -12.11 -44.64
C ARG A 25 71.33 -12.11 -43.97
N ARG A 26 71.39 -12.09 -42.63
CA ARG A 26 72.66 -12.15 -41.87
C ARG A 26 73.36 -13.48 -42.07
N LEU A 27 72.64 -14.60 -41.98
CA LEU A 27 73.17 -15.94 -42.23
C LEU A 27 73.65 -16.11 -43.68
N THR A 28 72.89 -15.59 -44.64
CA THR A 28 73.28 -15.60 -46.06
C THR A 28 74.56 -14.79 -46.31
N LEU A 29 74.73 -13.64 -45.63
CA LEU A 29 75.95 -12.82 -45.72
C LEU A 29 77.14 -13.49 -45.05
N LEU A 30 76.95 -14.09 -43.87
CA LEU A 30 77.96 -14.88 -43.18
C LEU A 30 78.46 -16.03 -44.06
N LEU A 31 77.56 -16.78 -44.67
CA LEU A 31 77.89 -17.88 -45.57
C LEU A 31 78.68 -17.41 -46.81
N LYS A 32 78.27 -16.30 -47.43
CA LYS A 32 78.99 -15.71 -48.58
C LYS A 32 80.40 -15.24 -48.20
N ASN A 33 80.55 -14.62 -47.03
CA ASN A 33 81.84 -14.14 -46.54
C ASN A 33 82.76 -15.31 -46.16
N TYR A 34 82.21 -16.36 -45.55
CA TYR A 34 82.94 -17.59 -45.25
C TYR A 34 83.45 -18.28 -46.52
N LEU A 35 82.59 -18.50 -47.52
CA LEU A 35 82.98 -19.12 -48.79
C LEU A 35 84.05 -18.31 -49.53
N ARG A 36 83.96 -16.97 -49.47
CA ARG A 36 84.97 -16.07 -50.05
C ARG A 36 86.32 -16.18 -49.32
N TRP A 37 86.31 -16.22 -48.00
CA TRP A 37 87.51 -16.37 -47.18
C TRP A 37 88.20 -17.72 -47.41
N VAL A 38 87.42 -18.81 -47.54
CA VAL A 38 87.96 -20.14 -47.86
C VAL A 38 88.56 -20.19 -49.28
N ALA A 39 88.02 -19.42 -50.22
CA ALA A 39 88.54 -19.35 -51.59
C ALA A 39 89.75 -18.41 -51.74
N SER A 40 89.96 -17.47 -50.82
CA SER A 40 91.17 -16.65 -50.75
C SER A 40 92.26 -17.43 -50.02
N ASP A 41 93.23 -17.97 -50.75
CA ASP A 41 94.44 -18.63 -50.22
C ASP A 41 95.41 -17.61 -49.58
N ASP A 42 94.87 -16.59 -48.90
CA ASP A 42 95.59 -15.45 -48.34
C ASP A 42 95.93 -15.71 -46.87
N VAL A 43 97.18 -16.10 -46.62
CA VAL A 43 97.72 -16.43 -45.29
C VAL A 43 98.37 -15.20 -44.61
N GLY A 44 98.28 -14.02 -45.23
CA GLY A 44 98.81 -12.76 -44.71
C GLY A 44 97.92 -12.08 -43.67
N ASP A 45 98.32 -10.85 -43.28
CA ASP A 45 97.62 -10.02 -42.28
C ASP A 45 96.15 -9.73 -42.69
N VAL A 46 95.89 -9.61 -43.99
CA VAL A 46 94.55 -9.40 -44.56
C VAL A 46 93.65 -10.63 -44.39
N GLY A 47 94.22 -11.84 -44.46
CA GLY A 47 93.51 -13.09 -44.18
C GLY A 47 93.11 -13.23 -42.70
N PHE A 48 93.94 -12.71 -41.80
CA PHE A 48 93.66 -12.68 -40.36
C PHE A 48 92.58 -11.66 -40.00
N GLU A 49 92.62 -10.45 -40.57
CA GLU A 49 91.57 -9.42 -40.36
C GLU A 49 90.20 -9.89 -40.86
N THR A 50 90.15 -10.54 -42.03
CA THR A 50 88.92 -11.08 -42.60
C THR A 50 88.37 -12.26 -41.79
N PHE A 51 89.23 -13.10 -41.22
CA PHE A 51 88.85 -14.15 -40.27
C PHE A 51 88.28 -13.56 -38.96
N GLN A 52 88.90 -12.52 -38.42
CA GLN A 52 88.40 -11.83 -37.23
C GLN A 52 87.03 -11.18 -37.46
N ALA A 53 86.82 -10.58 -38.63
CA ALA A 53 85.52 -10.05 -39.05
C ALA A 53 84.46 -11.16 -39.19
N LEU A 54 84.85 -12.34 -39.67
CA LEU A 54 83.96 -13.50 -39.76
C LEU A 54 83.50 -13.96 -38.36
N ILE A 55 84.41 -14.08 -37.40
CA ILE A 55 84.08 -14.39 -36.00
C ILE A 55 83.12 -13.34 -35.43
N GLY A 56 83.37 -12.05 -35.70
CA GLY A 56 82.46 -10.98 -35.30
C GLY A 56 81.05 -11.14 -35.87
N SER A 57 80.92 -11.60 -37.12
CA SER A 57 79.63 -11.90 -37.75
C SER A 57 78.96 -13.14 -37.16
N VAL A 58 79.71 -14.17 -36.76
CA VAL A 58 79.17 -15.35 -36.05
C VAL A 58 78.59 -14.94 -34.71
N ASN A 59 79.35 -14.19 -33.90
CA ASN A 59 78.89 -13.70 -32.59
C ASN A 59 77.61 -12.85 -32.69
N GLN A 60 77.47 -12.06 -33.76
CA GLN A 60 76.23 -11.30 -34.00
C GLN A 60 75.03 -12.20 -34.31
N CYS A 61 75.23 -13.31 -35.03
CA CYS A 61 74.17 -14.28 -35.31
C CYS A 61 73.79 -15.06 -34.04
N GLU A 62 74.78 -15.46 -33.24
CA GLU A 62 74.56 -16.13 -31.95
C GLU A 62 73.77 -15.25 -30.97
N ASN A 63 74.19 -13.99 -30.82
CA ASN A 63 73.49 -13.03 -29.97
C ASN A 63 72.04 -12.77 -30.44
N ALA A 64 71.81 -12.70 -31.75
CA ALA A 64 70.46 -12.54 -32.30
C ALA A 64 69.58 -13.77 -32.00
N MET A 65 70.14 -14.98 -32.11
CA MET A 65 69.44 -16.22 -31.77
C MET A 65 69.08 -16.28 -30.29
N GLU A 66 70.01 -15.90 -29.41
CA GLU A 66 69.78 -15.85 -27.95
C GLU A 66 68.69 -14.82 -27.59
N GLN A 67 68.72 -13.64 -28.21
CA GLN A 67 67.67 -12.63 -28.04
C GLN A 67 66.30 -13.16 -28.46
N SER A 68 66.21 -13.84 -29.61
CA SER A 68 64.96 -14.44 -30.10
C SER A 68 64.42 -15.49 -29.12
N ALA A 69 65.31 -16.34 -28.58
CA ALA A 69 64.95 -17.33 -27.57
C ALA A 69 64.45 -16.70 -26.26
N LEU A 70 65.09 -15.62 -25.81
CA LEU A 70 64.66 -14.88 -24.62
C LEU A 70 63.29 -14.21 -24.81
N VAL A 71 63.07 -13.59 -25.98
CA VAL A 71 61.78 -12.99 -26.33
C VAL A 71 60.68 -14.04 -26.37
N LEU A 72 60.95 -15.22 -26.93
CA LEU A 72 60.00 -16.33 -26.93
C LEU A 72 59.62 -16.78 -25.50
N SER A 73 60.62 -16.94 -24.63
CA SER A 73 60.41 -17.30 -23.22
C SER A 73 59.59 -16.22 -22.49
N MET A 74 59.95 -14.95 -22.66
CA MET A 74 59.21 -13.81 -22.10
C MET A 74 57.77 -13.78 -22.60
N ASN A 75 57.53 -13.98 -23.90
CA ASN A 75 56.18 -14.02 -24.47
C ASN A 75 55.36 -15.18 -23.90
N GLN A 76 55.96 -16.34 -23.69
CA GLN A 76 55.29 -17.48 -23.06
C GLN A 76 54.90 -17.17 -21.61
N GLU A 77 55.77 -16.51 -20.86
CA GLU A 77 55.45 -16.07 -19.50
C GLU A 77 54.34 -15.02 -19.49
N GLN A 78 54.39 -14.04 -20.39
CA GLN A 78 53.34 -13.03 -20.54
C GLN A 78 51.99 -13.66 -20.89
N LEU A 79 51.95 -14.64 -21.80
CA LEU A 79 50.73 -15.38 -22.12
C LEU A 79 50.14 -16.08 -20.88
N ASN A 80 50.97 -16.69 -20.06
CA ASN A 80 50.53 -17.32 -18.81
C ASN A 80 49.97 -16.27 -17.83
N GLN A 81 50.65 -15.14 -17.68
CA GLN A 81 50.19 -14.05 -16.82
C GLN A 81 48.83 -13.48 -17.29
N TYR A 82 48.65 -13.29 -18.61
CA TYR A 82 47.39 -12.83 -19.17
C TYR A 82 46.25 -13.85 -18.98
N SER A 83 46.55 -15.15 -19.12
CA SER A 83 45.59 -16.23 -18.84
C SER A 83 45.12 -16.21 -17.38
N GLU A 84 46.04 -16.07 -16.43
CA GLU A 84 45.71 -15.97 -15.01
C GLU A 84 44.92 -14.70 -14.68
N LEU A 85 45.28 -13.56 -15.28
CA LEU A 85 44.52 -12.32 -15.13
C LEU A 85 43.09 -12.48 -15.66
N PHE A 86 42.92 -13.12 -16.81
CA PHE A 86 41.60 -13.37 -17.39
C PHE A 86 40.74 -14.27 -16.49
N LYS A 87 41.32 -15.33 -15.91
CA LYS A 87 40.63 -16.19 -14.93
C LYS A 87 40.17 -15.39 -13.70
N LYS A 88 41.04 -14.54 -13.16
CA LYS A 88 40.70 -13.67 -12.02
C LYS A 88 39.55 -12.72 -12.36
N ILE A 89 39.63 -12.02 -13.50
CA ILE A 89 38.56 -11.13 -13.95
C ILE A 89 37.24 -11.89 -14.09
N SER A 90 37.27 -13.07 -14.71
CA SER A 90 36.08 -13.92 -14.86
C SER A 90 35.49 -14.32 -13.52
N GLN A 91 36.34 -14.68 -12.55
CA GLN A 91 35.91 -15.00 -11.18
C GLN A 91 35.31 -13.78 -10.47
N PHE A 92 35.92 -12.60 -10.58
CA PHE A 92 35.39 -11.37 -9.99
C PHE A 92 34.01 -11.02 -10.57
N VAL A 93 33.86 -11.09 -11.91
CA VAL A 93 32.57 -10.86 -12.56
C VAL A 93 31.51 -11.85 -12.07
N PHE A 94 31.87 -13.13 -11.92
CA PHE A 94 30.97 -14.13 -11.37
C PHE A 94 30.53 -13.79 -9.94
N ILE A 95 31.47 -13.41 -9.06
CA ILE A 95 31.17 -13.03 -7.67
C ILE A 95 30.27 -11.79 -7.61
N ILE A 96 30.56 -10.76 -8.40
CA ILE A 96 29.75 -9.53 -8.45
C ILE A 96 28.31 -9.84 -8.88
N ASN A 97 28.14 -10.65 -9.92
CA ASN A 97 26.82 -11.05 -10.40
C ASN A 97 26.05 -11.85 -9.35
N LEU A 98 26.73 -12.75 -8.63
CA LEU A 98 26.11 -13.54 -7.56
C LEU A 98 25.66 -12.63 -6.41
N PHE A 99 26.50 -11.69 -5.98
CA PHE A 99 26.15 -10.71 -4.94
C PHE A 99 24.98 -9.79 -5.35
N ALA A 100 24.97 -9.33 -6.61
CA ALA A 100 23.87 -8.52 -7.14
C ALA A 100 22.54 -9.29 -7.11
N LEU A 101 22.55 -10.56 -7.53
CA LEU A 101 21.35 -11.41 -7.52
C LEU A 101 20.82 -11.65 -6.10
N GLU A 102 21.70 -11.87 -5.13
CA GLU A 102 21.31 -12.07 -3.74
C GLU A 102 20.71 -10.78 -3.12
N THR A 103 21.30 -9.63 -3.44
CA THR A 103 20.78 -8.32 -3.04
C THR A 103 19.39 -8.06 -3.63
N ASP A 104 19.20 -8.36 -4.92
CA ASP A 104 17.91 -8.21 -5.60
C ASP A 104 16.85 -9.15 -5.02
N MET A 105 17.23 -10.39 -4.70
CA MET A 105 16.34 -11.36 -4.07
C MET A 105 15.89 -10.88 -2.69
N GLU A 106 16.80 -10.35 -1.88
CA GLU A 106 16.46 -9.85 -0.55
C GLU A 106 15.56 -8.61 -0.63
N ASN A 107 15.87 -7.68 -1.55
CA ASN A 107 15.02 -6.52 -1.84
C ASN A 107 13.61 -6.96 -2.29
N ALA A 108 13.50 -8.00 -3.12
CA ALA A 108 12.22 -8.52 -3.56
C ALA A 108 11.41 -9.13 -2.41
N LYS A 109 12.05 -9.82 -1.46
CA LYS A 109 11.38 -10.33 -0.25
C LYS A 109 10.83 -9.21 0.61
N VAL A 110 11.63 -8.17 0.87
CA VAL A 110 11.19 -7.01 1.66
C VAL A 110 9.95 -6.37 1.04
N ARG A 111 9.98 -6.09 -0.28
CA ARG A 111 8.82 -5.54 -0.99
C ARG A 111 7.59 -6.45 -0.95
N MET A 112 7.80 -7.76 -1.02
CA MET A 112 6.71 -8.72 -0.92
C MET A 112 6.05 -8.67 0.46
N ASP A 113 6.83 -8.53 1.53
CA ASP A 113 6.31 -8.46 2.89
C ASP A 113 5.62 -7.13 3.19
N GLU A 114 6.15 -6.02 2.67
CA GLU A 114 5.46 -4.72 2.68
C GLU A 114 4.09 -4.81 1.97
N CYS A 115 4.07 -5.37 0.76
CA CYS A 115 2.83 -5.54 0.00
C CYS A 115 1.81 -6.45 0.72
N LYS A 116 2.25 -7.47 1.46
CA LYS A 116 1.36 -8.30 2.29
C LYS A 116 0.72 -7.50 3.43
N GLU A 117 1.47 -6.61 4.07
CA GLU A 117 0.94 -5.75 5.14
C GLU A 117 -0.05 -4.73 4.58
N GLU A 118 0.29 -4.07 3.47
CA GLU A 118 -0.62 -3.17 2.74
C GLU A 118 -1.91 -3.89 2.33
N LEU A 119 -1.81 -5.13 1.84
CA LEU A 119 -2.99 -5.93 1.50
C LEU A 119 -3.84 -6.26 2.75
N ARG A 120 -3.22 -6.55 3.89
CA ARG A 120 -3.94 -6.80 5.15
C ARG A 120 -4.68 -5.55 5.61
N THR A 121 -4.04 -4.40 5.61
CA THR A 121 -4.67 -3.13 6.00
C THR A 121 -5.79 -2.75 5.02
N ALA A 122 -5.59 -2.88 3.71
CA ALA A 122 -6.61 -2.64 2.70
C ALA A 122 -7.84 -3.55 2.86
N LYS A 123 -7.65 -4.82 3.22
CA LYS A 123 -8.75 -5.75 3.52
C LYS A 123 -9.57 -5.29 4.73
N ILE A 124 -8.92 -4.83 5.79
CA ILE A 124 -9.59 -4.30 6.99
C ILE A 124 -10.38 -3.04 6.63
N ILE A 125 -9.78 -2.10 5.92
CA ILE A 125 -10.45 -0.87 5.48
C ILE A 125 -11.69 -1.19 4.63
N ARG A 126 -11.58 -2.15 3.70
CA ARG A 126 -12.72 -2.58 2.88
C ARG A 126 -13.81 -3.26 3.70
N LYS A 127 -13.46 -4.01 4.76
CA LYS A 127 -14.43 -4.59 5.69
C LYS A 127 -15.16 -3.49 6.45
N ASN A 128 -14.42 -2.57 7.06
CA ASN A 128 -14.97 -1.46 7.84
C ASN A 128 -15.88 -0.58 6.97
N ARG A 129 -15.47 -0.29 5.72
CA ARG A 129 -16.30 0.47 4.78
C ARG A 129 -17.64 -0.20 4.50
N ARG A 130 -17.65 -1.53 4.30
CA ARG A 130 -18.92 -2.28 4.13
C ARG A 130 -19.79 -2.24 5.38
N GLU A 131 -19.20 -2.32 6.57
CA GLU A 131 -19.92 -2.20 7.84
C GLU A 131 -20.53 -0.80 8.00
N TYR A 132 -19.78 0.26 7.66
CA TYR A 132 -20.28 1.63 7.65
C TYR A 132 -21.39 1.85 6.62
N ASP A 133 -21.23 1.35 5.40
CA ASP A 133 -22.25 1.45 4.35
C ASP A 133 -23.55 0.72 4.77
N SER A 134 -23.42 -0.45 5.41
CA SER A 134 -24.57 -1.17 5.96
C SER A 134 -25.27 -0.39 7.06
N LEU A 135 -24.52 0.20 7.99
CA LEU A 135 -25.08 0.98 9.08
C LEU A 135 -25.73 2.27 8.57
N ALA A 136 -25.10 2.94 7.61
CA ALA A 136 -25.63 4.13 6.96
C ALA A 136 -26.95 3.84 6.25
N LYS A 137 -27.09 2.66 5.61
CA LYS A 137 -28.35 2.23 5.01
C LYS A 137 -29.47 2.08 6.05
N ILE A 138 -29.18 1.45 7.19
CA ILE A 138 -30.14 1.32 8.30
C ILE A 138 -30.51 2.71 8.86
N ILE A 139 -29.53 3.60 9.04
CA ILE A 139 -29.77 4.97 9.54
C ILE A 139 -30.65 5.75 8.56
N ALA A 140 -30.48 5.58 7.24
CA ALA A 140 -31.26 6.25 6.22
C ALA A 140 -32.73 5.78 6.16
N GLU A 141 -33.07 4.61 6.72
CA GLU A 141 -34.46 4.18 6.86
C GLU A 141 -35.21 4.98 7.93
N HIS A 142 -34.49 5.61 8.86
CA HIS A 142 -35.07 6.46 9.89
C HIS A 142 -35.16 7.93 9.43
N PRO A 143 -36.20 8.67 9.87
CA PRO A 143 -36.35 10.08 9.50
C PRO A 143 -35.21 10.92 10.09
N GLU A 144 -34.92 12.05 9.43
CA GLU A 144 -33.91 12.98 9.90
C GLU A 144 -34.17 13.42 11.35
N ARG A 145 -33.05 13.56 12.08
CA ARG A 145 -33.07 13.91 13.49
C ARG A 145 -33.79 15.22 13.73
N ASP A 146 -33.53 16.23 12.91
CA ASP A 146 -34.05 17.58 13.09
C ASP A 146 -35.57 17.62 12.92
N VAL A 147 -36.10 16.92 11.91
CA VAL A 147 -37.54 16.77 11.69
C VAL A 147 -38.21 16.07 12.87
N THR A 148 -37.57 15.03 13.42
CA THR A 148 -38.09 14.30 14.58
C THR A 148 -38.07 15.18 15.84
N LEU A 149 -37.05 16.02 15.99
CA LEU A 149 -36.88 16.93 17.12
C LEU A 149 -37.93 18.06 17.08
N GLU A 150 -38.21 18.61 15.91
CA GLU A 150 -39.28 19.60 15.71
C GLU A 150 -40.66 19.01 16.03
N LYS A 151 -40.96 17.79 15.55
CA LYS A 151 -42.20 17.08 15.90
C LYS A 151 -42.32 16.86 17.40
N CYS A 152 -41.24 16.44 18.06
CA CYS A 152 -41.21 16.28 19.52
C CYS A 152 -41.48 17.59 20.26
N GLN A 153 -40.90 18.71 19.80
CA GLN A 153 -41.16 20.03 20.39
C GLN A 153 -42.62 20.46 20.21
N LYS A 154 -43.19 20.27 19.01
CA LYS A 154 -44.62 20.54 18.76
C LYS A 154 -45.52 19.71 19.67
N LEU A 155 -45.30 18.40 19.76
CA LEU A 155 -46.06 17.54 20.68
C LEU A 155 -45.93 17.98 22.14
N LYS A 156 -44.72 18.33 22.60
CA LYS A 156 -44.51 18.85 23.97
C LYS A 156 -45.30 20.12 24.23
N SER A 157 -45.30 21.06 23.28
CA SER A 157 -46.07 22.32 23.43
C SER A 157 -47.58 22.07 23.45
N GLN A 158 -48.08 21.15 22.63
CA GLN A 158 -49.49 20.75 22.63
C GLN A 158 -49.87 20.07 23.95
N LEU A 159 -49.01 19.21 24.47
CA LEU A 159 -49.22 18.52 25.73
C LEU A 159 -49.25 19.49 26.91
N GLN A 160 -48.34 20.48 26.94
CA GLN A 160 -48.39 21.57 27.94
C GLN A 160 -49.70 22.35 27.86
N ARG A 161 -50.12 22.74 26.65
CA ARG A 161 -51.38 23.45 26.45
C ARG A 161 -52.59 22.64 26.92
N LEU A 162 -52.63 21.34 26.62
CA LEU A 162 -53.69 20.45 27.07
C LEU A 162 -53.70 20.32 28.60
N GLN A 163 -52.54 20.21 29.23
CA GLN A 163 -52.44 20.19 30.70
C GLN A 163 -52.90 21.50 31.35
N GLU A 164 -52.62 22.65 30.73
CA GLU A 164 -53.12 23.94 31.20
C GLU A 164 -54.64 24.04 31.09
N LEU A 165 -55.19 23.58 29.96
CA LEU A 165 -56.62 23.55 29.70
C LEU A 165 -57.35 22.61 30.68
N ASP A 166 -56.78 21.44 30.93
CA ASP A 166 -57.31 20.46 31.90
C ASP A 166 -57.37 21.07 33.31
N LYS A 167 -56.28 21.72 33.75
CA LYS A 167 -56.25 22.48 35.01
C LYS A 167 -57.28 23.62 35.05
N GLU A 168 -57.54 24.28 33.91
CA GLU A 168 -58.56 25.33 33.83
C GLU A 168 -59.97 24.75 33.97
N TYR A 169 -60.25 23.62 33.31
CA TYR A 169 -61.52 22.91 33.45
C TYR A 169 -61.73 22.38 34.87
N ASP A 170 -60.70 21.82 35.52
CA ASP A 170 -60.76 21.42 36.92
C ASP A 170 -61.12 22.58 37.83
N ARG A 171 -60.51 23.76 37.62
CA ARG A 171 -60.87 24.98 38.37
C ARG A 171 -62.32 25.40 38.12
N LYS A 172 -62.78 25.35 36.86
CA LYS A 172 -64.18 25.66 36.50
C LYS A 172 -65.15 24.68 37.15
N ILE A 173 -64.87 23.38 37.12
CA ILE A 173 -65.69 22.35 37.76
C ILE A 173 -65.71 22.57 39.28
N ALA A 174 -64.57 22.83 39.91
CA ALA A 174 -64.49 23.12 41.34
C ALA A 174 -65.31 24.38 41.72
N LEU A 175 -65.24 25.43 40.89
CA LEU A 175 -66.05 26.64 41.08
C LEU A 175 -67.55 26.34 40.95
N ARG A 176 -67.97 25.61 39.92
CA ARG A 176 -69.37 25.20 39.72
C ARG A 176 -69.87 24.33 40.87
N LYS A 177 -69.07 23.39 41.36
CA LYS A 177 -69.37 22.59 42.57
C LYS A 177 -69.60 23.48 43.80
N LYS A 178 -68.75 24.50 44.02
CA LYS A 178 -68.92 25.48 45.10
C LYS A 178 -70.20 26.31 44.93
N GLN A 179 -70.47 26.81 43.72
CA GLN A 179 -71.69 27.57 43.40
C GLN A 179 -72.95 26.72 43.61
N PHE A 180 -72.94 25.46 43.18
CA PHE A 180 -74.04 24.52 43.38
C PHE A 180 -74.26 24.23 44.86
N HIS A 181 -73.19 24.07 45.64
CA HIS A 181 -73.29 23.89 47.09
C HIS A 181 -73.89 25.13 47.79
N LEU A 182 -73.54 26.34 47.34
CA LEU A 182 -74.15 27.58 47.83
C LEU A 182 -75.64 27.65 47.46
N PHE A 183 -76.02 27.28 46.23
CA PHE A 183 -77.43 27.19 45.85
C PHE A 183 -78.20 26.17 46.69
N LEU A 184 -77.65 24.98 46.92
CA LEU A 184 -78.24 23.98 47.81
C LEU A 184 -78.40 24.52 49.23
N PHE A 185 -77.40 25.23 49.75
CA PHE A 185 -77.50 25.87 51.06
C PHE A 185 -78.62 26.90 51.10
N ALA A 186 -78.71 27.79 50.09
CA ALA A 186 -79.76 28.79 50.00
C ALA A 186 -81.16 28.17 49.84
N LEU A 187 -81.28 27.07 49.07
CA LEU A 187 -82.54 26.32 48.91
C LEU A 187 -82.95 25.68 50.23
N ASN A 188 -82.02 25.02 50.94
CA ASN A 188 -82.28 24.46 52.27
C ASN A 188 -82.63 25.55 53.30
N SER A 189 -81.98 26.72 53.23
CA SER A 189 -82.32 27.87 54.08
C SER A 189 -83.71 28.41 53.76
N LEU A 190 -84.08 28.53 52.49
CA LEU A 190 -85.41 28.97 52.09
C LEU A 190 -86.48 27.93 52.45
N GLN A 191 -86.17 26.64 52.31
CA GLN A 191 -87.04 25.55 52.77
C GLN A 191 -87.25 25.62 54.28
N LYS A 192 -86.21 25.91 55.06
CA LYS A 192 -86.34 26.19 56.50
C LYS A 192 -87.19 27.42 56.80
N VAL A 193 -87.06 28.50 56.02
CA VAL A 193 -87.89 29.70 56.19
C VAL A 193 -89.35 29.43 55.82
N ILE A 194 -89.61 28.60 54.80
CA ILE A 194 -90.97 28.16 54.44
C ILE A 194 -91.55 27.24 55.52
N GLU A 195 -90.76 26.31 56.07
CA GLU A 195 -91.14 25.48 57.22
C GLU A 195 -91.40 26.33 58.48
N GLU A 196 -90.65 27.43 58.68
CA GLU A 196 -90.87 28.41 59.74
C GLU A 196 -92.11 29.29 59.47
N ASP A 197 -92.41 29.68 58.24
CA ASP A 197 -93.60 30.46 57.86
C ASP A 197 -94.89 29.61 57.92
N GLU A 198 -94.85 28.33 57.55
CA GLU A 198 -95.95 27.37 57.73
C GLU A 198 -96.28 27.13 59.21
N SER A 199 -95.35 27.40 60.13
CA SER A 199 -95.59 27.26 61.57
C SER A 199 -96.38 28.42 62.22
N SER A 200 -96.83 29.43 61.45
CA SER A 200 -97.52 30.64 61.96
C SER A 200 -99.01 30.82 61.60
N SER A 201 -99.71 29.84 61.03
CA SER A 201 -101.19 29.85 60.89
C SER A 201 -101.79 28.45 60.99
N PRO A 202 -102.92 28.23 61.70
CA PRO A 202 -103.35 26.89 62.11
C PRO A 202 -104.29 26.20 61.11
N VAL A 203 -104.08 24.86 60.98
CA VAL A 203 -105.09 23.77 60.96
C VAL A 203 -105.90 23.68 59.63
N ALA A 204 -106.12 22.53 58.95
CA ALA A 204 -106.03 21.10 59.29
C ALA A 204 -106.24 20.22 58.03
N THR A 205 -105.79 18.96 58.11
CA THR A 205 -106.41 17.69 57.62
C THR A 205 -106.68 17.54 56.11
N GLU A 206 -106.50 16.40 55.44
CA GLU A 206 -106.21 15.00 55.75
C GLU A 206 -105.91 14.32 54.38
N ASP A 207 -104.84 13.53 54.28
CA ASP A 207 -104.73 12.12 53.83
C ASP A 207 -105.79 11.48 52.87
N PRO A 208 -105.55 10.30 52.25
CA PRO A 208 -104.30 9.59 51.88
C PRO A 208 -104.38 8.86 50.49
N VAL A 209 -103.39 7.97 50.23
CA VAL A 209 -103.44 6.73 49.40
C VAL A 209 -103.01 6.93 47.91
N THR A 210 -102.03 6.23 47.31
CA THR A 210 -101.77 4.78 47.25
C THR A 210 -100.43 4.47 46.55
N ASN A 211 -99.81 3.34 46.95
CA ASN A 211 -99.08 2.34 46.14
C ASN A 211 -97.64 2.58 45.61
N LEU A 212 -96.71 1.91 46.31
CA LEU A 212 -95.58 1.08 45.82
C LEU A 212 -96.02 0.12 44.67
N PRO A 213 -95.13 -0.51 43.85
CA PRO A 213 -93.77 -0.96 44.21
C PRO A 213 -92.68 -0.93 43.09
N ASP A 214 -91.47 -1.36 43.49
CA ASP A 214 -90.43 -2.12 42.75
C ASP A 214 -90.14 -1.83 41.27
N ASP A 215 -88.85 -1.60 40.95
CA ASP A 215 -88.12 -2.59 40.13
C ASP A 215 -86.59 -2.50 40.32
N ALA A 216 -85.98 -3.66 40.26
CA ALA A 216 -84.58 -3.97 40.42
C ALA A 216 -83.82 -3.96 39.08
N SER A 217 -82.50 -4.11 39.17
CA SER A 217 -81.57 -4.54 38.10
C SER A 217 -81.32 -3.51 36.97
N THR A 218 -80.13 -3.37 36.36
CA THR A 218 -79.06 -4.34 36.15
C THR A 218 -77.76 -3.60 35.83
N GLU A 219 -76.63 -4.09 36.36
CA GLU A 219 -75.30 -3.91 35.79
C GLU A 219 -75.17 -4.71 34.49
N GLU A 220 -74.59 -4.13 33.43
CA GLU A 220 -73.78 -4.82 32.40
C GLU A 220 -73.17 -3.73 31.49
N GLY A 221 -71.85 -3.64 31.33
CA GLY A 221 -71.13 -4.30 30.24
C GLY A 221 -71.49 -3.67 28.88
N THR A 222 -70.62 -2.95 28.17
CA THR A 222 -69.66 -3.61 27.28
C THR A 222 -68.69 -2.59 26.70
N ARG A 223 -67.42 -2.96 26.78
CA ARG A 223 -66.24 -2.37 26.14
C ARG A 223 -66.30 -2.65 24.64
N MET A 224 -66.32 -1.61 23.81
CA MET A 224 -66.15 -1.72 22.36
C MET A 224 -64.72 -1.30 22.02
N ASP A 225 -63.94 -2.28 21.55
CA ASP A 225 -62.69 -2.08 20.83
C ASP A 225 -63.00 -1.46 19.45
N THR A 226 -62.18 -0.50 19.02
CA THR A 226 -62.10 -0.11 17.60
C THR A 226 -60.63 0.01 17.21
N ASN A 227 -60.27 -0.80 16.21
CA ASN A 227 -59.09 -0.81 15.32
C ASN A 227 -58.03 0.29 15.48
#